data_AF-A0A7R9A781-F1
#
_entry.id   AF-A0A7R9A781-F1
#
_cell.length_a   1.000
_cell.length_b   1.000
_cell.length_c   1.000
_cell.angle_alpha   90.00
_cell.angle_beta   90.00
_cell.angle_gamma   90.00
#
_symmetry.space_group_name_H-M   'P 1'
#
loop_
_entity.id
_entity.type
_entity.pdbx_description
1 polymer ?
#
loop_
_entity_poly.entity_id
_entity_poly.type
_entity_poly.pdbx_seq_one_letter_code
_entity_poly.pdbx_strand_id
1 'polypeptide(L)'
;MRIEETYSWSFTSAELSREEVLLLHFINWMAEAKRKKMNESELKNRTFCLDPKENLAVVNVYYETFVVETITEHLQYPWSSFIGTLGGMLGLYAGLSFISILEVMEWIFNIFLYGWRKPRPEAMGSKR
;
A
#
# COMPACT_ATOMS: atom_id res chain seq x y z
N MET A 1 7.04 -0.32 -8.26
CA MET A 1 6.15 -0.13 -7.10
C MET A 1 5.10 0.88 -7.52
N ARG A 2 3.85 0.46 -7.68
CA ARG A 2 2.74 1.34 -8.07
C ARG A 2 2.03 1.73 -6.77
N ILE A 3 2.03 3.02 -6.47
CA ILE A 3 1.31 3.55 -5.32
C ILE A 3 -0.11 3.84 -5.84
N GLU A 4 -1.10 3.09 -5.38
CA GLU A 4 -2.51 3.34 -5.68
C GLU A 4 -3.11 4.08 -4.48
N GLU A 5 -3.38 5.36 -4.66
CA GLU A 5 -4.06 6.18 -3.66
C GLU A 5 -5.57 5.97 -3.82
N THR A 6 -6.18 5.30 -2.85
CA THR A 6 -7.64 5.08 -2.81
C THR A 6 -8.26 5.94 -1.73
N TYR A 7 -9.27 6.75 -2.08
CA TYR A 7 -10.03 7.57 -1.14
C TYR A 7 -11.42 6.97 -0.93
N SER A 8 -11.78 6.66 0.31
CA SER A 8 -13.13 6.27 0.70
C SER A 8 -13.92 7.49 1.17
N TRP A 9 -15.11 7.69 0.62
CA TRP A 9 -16.01 8.78 1.03
C TRP A 9 -17.18 8.22 1.82
N SER A 10 -17.37 8.72 3.04
CA SER A 10 -18.57 8.51 3.84
C SER A 10 -19.43 9.78 3.80
N PHE A 11 -20.73 9.61 3.60
CA PHE A 11 -21.68 10.73 3.57
C PHE A 11 -22.67 10.55 4.72
N THR A 12 -22.80 11.59 5.54
CA THR A 12 -23.80 11.65 6.61
C THR A 12 -24.67 12.87 6.39
N SER A 13 -25.99 12.67 6.34
CA SER A 13 -26.97 13.72 6.50
C SER A 13 -27.38 13.78 7.97
N ALA A 14 -27.41 14.98 8.53
CA ALA A 14 -27.87 15.24 9.89
C ALA A 14 -28.81 16.45 9.88
N GLU A 15 -29.75 16.48 10.83
CA GLU A 15 -30.48 17.71 11.12
C GLU A 15 -29.50 18.75 11.67
N LEU A 16 -29.57 19.95 11.10
CA LEU A 16 -28.64 21.02 11.35
C LEU A 16 -28.75 21.49 12.82
N SER A 17 -27.61 21.62 13.52
CA SER A 17 -27.60 22.03 14.93
C SER A 17 -28.21 23.44 15.11
N ARG A 18 -28.76 23.73 16.29
CA ARG A 18 -29.35 25.06 16.60
C ARG A 18 -28.37 26.21 16.30
N GLU A 19 -27.08 26.02 16.52
CA GLU A 19 -26.05 27.01 16.24
C GLU A 19 -25.81 27.22 14.74
N GLU A 20 -25.77 26.14 13.97
CA GLU A 20 -25.63 26.18 12.51
C GLU A 20 -26.88 26.78 11.85
N VAL A 21 -28.08 26.53 12.40
CA VAL A 21 -29.32 27.20 11.97
C VAL A 21 -29.24 28.70 12.24
N LEU A 22 -28.69 29.12 13.38
CA LEU A 22 -28.46 30.54 13.67
C LEU A 22 -27.44 31.17 12.70
N LEU A 23 -26.39 30.44 12.34
CA LEU A 23 -25.41 30.88 11.34
C LEU A 23 -26.04 31.02 9.96
N LEU A 24 -26.85 30.04 9.54
CA LEU A 24 -27.59 30.12 8.29
C LEU A 24 -28.56 31.30 8.27
N HIS A 25 -29.29 31.50 9.36
CA HIS A 25 -30.19 32.62 9.50
C HIS A 25 -29.43 33.95 9.46
N PHE A 26 -28.24 34.02 10.07
CA PHE A 26 -27.37 35.20 10.02
C PHE A 26 -26.82 35.45 8.61
N ILE A 27 -26.35 34.43 7.89
CA ILE A 27 -25.87 34.54 6.50
C ILE A 27 -27.01 35.01 5.59
N ASN A 28 -28.20 34.44 5.74
CA ASN A 28 -29.38 34.87 4.99
C ASN A 28 -29.76 36.31 5.34
N TRP A 29 -29.77 36.69 6.62
CA TRP A 29 -30.02 38.06 7.06
C TRP A 29 -28.99 39.06 6.50
N MET A 30 -27.71 38.69 6.48
CA MET A 30 -26.64 39.50 5.87
C MET A 30 -26.87 39.65 4.36
N ALA A 31 -27.28 38.58 3.67
CA ALA A 31 -27.61 38.63 2.25
C ALA A 31 -28.79 39.58 1.98
N GLU A 32 -29.84 39.52 2.81
CA GLU A 32 -31.00 40.41 2.75
C GLU A 32 -30.65 41.87 3.08
N ALA A 33 -29.80 42.12 4.07
CA ALA A 33 -29.35 43.46 4.43
C ALA A 33 -28.52 44.08 3.31
N LYS A 34 -27.68 43.28 2.63
CA LYS A 34 -26.89 43.72 1.48
C LYS A 34 -27.76 43.98 0.26
N ARG A 35 -28.82 43.20 0.06
CA ARG A 35 -29.83 43.38 -0.99
C ARG A 35 -30.54 44.74 -0.89
N LYS A 36 -30.88 45.21 0.31
CA LYS A 36 -31.56 46.51 0.51
C LYS A 36 -30.74 47.75 0.10
N LYS A 37 -29.42 47.62 0.00
CA LYS A 37 -28.52 48.72 -0.40
C LYS A 37 -28.15 48.70 -1.88
N MET A 38 -28.63 47.72 -2.64
CA MET A 38 -28.22 47.48 -4.02
C MET A 38 -29.30 47.94 -5.00
N ASN A 39 -28.89 48.57 -6.09
CA ASN A 39 -29.81 49.03 -7.13
C ASN A 39 -30.55 47.84 -7.75
N GLU A 40 -31.86 48.01 -7.94
CA GLU A 40 -32.77 46.97 -8.44
C GLU A 40 -32.35 46.42 -9.82
N SER A 41 -31.72 47.25 -10.65
CA SER A 41 -31.16 46.90 -11.96
C SER A 41 -29.94 45.99 -11.89
N GLU A 42 -29.08 46.15 -10.89
CA GLU A 42 -27.94 45.26 -10.63
C GLU A 42 -28.40 43.94 -10.02
N LEU A 43 -29.40 44.01 -9.13
CA LEU A 43 -29.94 42.83 -8.46
C LEU A 43 -30.52 41.85 -9.48
N LYS A 44 -31.35 42.32 -10.43
CA LYS A 44 -32.00 41.48 -11.45
C LYS A 44 -31.01 40.78 -12.40
N ASN A 45 -29.85 41.37 -12.65
CA ASN A 45 -28.80 40.76 -13.47
C ASN A 45 -28.00 39.67 -12.70
N ARG A 46 -27.86 39.84 -11.37
CA ARG A 46 -27.16 38.88 -10.50
C ARG A 46 -28.06 37.76 -9.97
N THR A 47 -29.36 38.01 -9.81
CA THR A 47 -30.35 37.07 -9.25
C THR A 47 -31.08 36.27 -10.33
N PHE A 48 -30.34 35.81 -11.33
CA PHE A 48 -30.83 34.72 -12.17
C PHE A 48 -30.96 33.47 -11.26
N CYS A 49 -32.19 33.23 -10.80
CA CYS A 49 -32.68 31.99 -10.18
C CYS A 49 -31.90 31.40 -8.99
N LEU A 50 -31.67 32.20 -7.95
CA LEU A 50 -31.33 31.67 -6.62
C LEU A 50 -32.38 32.09 -5.60
N ASP A 51 -33.47 31.32 -5.52
CA ASP A 51 -34.38 31.40 -4.38
C ASP A 51 -33.62 30.92 -3.14
N PRO A 52 -33.35 31.81 -2.15
CA PRO A 52 -32.44 31.52 -1.04
C PRO A 52 -33.00 30.45 -0.09
N LYS A 53 -34.29 30.16 -0.17
CA LYS A 53 -34.95 29.12 0.63
C LYS A 53 -34.79 27.71 0.05
N GLU A 54 -34.50 27.59 -1.24
CA GLU A 54 -34.54 26.30 -1.94
C GLU A 54 -33.17 25.86 -2.46
N ASN A 55 -32.24 26.80 -2.69
CA ASN A 55 -30.94 26.50 -3.30
C ASN A 55 -29.74 26.60 -2.35
N LEU A 56 -29.96 26.65 -1.03
CA LEU A 56 -28.88 26.73 -0.05
C LEU A 56 -28.54 25.35 0.51
N ALA A 57 -27.41 24.79 0.09
CA ALA A 57 -26.85 23.56 0.63
C ALA A 57 -25.57 23.87 1.42
N VAL A 58 -25.48 23.39 2.66
CA VAL A 58 -24.27 23.45 3.48
C VAL A 58 -23.61 22.08 3.44
N VAL A 59 -22.34 22.03 3.03
CA VAL A 59 -21.55 20.81 2.98
C VAL A 59 -20.33 20.99 3.86
N ASN A 60 -20.23 20.19 4.92
CA ASN A 60 -19.08 20.15 5.81
C ASN A 60 -18.21 18.95 5.41
N VAL A 61 -17.00 19.21 4.92
CA VAL A 61 -16.02 18.18 4.57
C VAL A 61 -14.96 18.12 5.67
N TYR A 62 -14.82 16.97 6.29
CA TYR A 62 -13.85 16.73 7.36
C TYR A 62 -13.28 15.32 7.25
N TYR A 63 -12.08 15.12 7.80
CA TYR A 63 -11.52 13.78 7.97
C TYR A 63 -12.27 13.06 9.08
N GLU A 64 -12.77 11.85 8.80
CA GLU A 64 -13.48 11.03 9.78
C GLU A 64 -12.58 10.67 10.98
N THR A 65 -11.33 10.30 10.69
CA THR A 65 -10.30 10.08 11.69
C THR A 65 -8.96 10.60 11.20
N PHE A 66 -8.02 10.85 12.12
CA PHE A 66 -6.65 11.24 11.78
C PHE A 66 -5.75 10.04 11.40
N VAL A 67 -6.35 8.88 11.11
CA VAL A 67 -5.60 7.66 10.79
C VAL A 67 -5.54 7.51 9.27
N VAL A 68 -4.33 7.45 8.74
CA VAL A 68 -4.08 7.13 7.33
C VAL A 68 -3.63 5.68 7.25
N GLU A 69 -4.42 4.84 6.58
CA GLU A 69 -4.04 3.46 6.33
C GLU A 69 -3.04 3.39 5.18
N THR A 70 -1.86 2.82 5.46
CA THR A 70 -0.86 2.55 4.42
C THR A 70 -0.78 1.04 4.23
N ILE A 71 -1.24 0.55 3.09
CA ILE A 71 -1.16 -0.87 2.73
C ILE A 71 0.15 -1.08 1.97
N THR A 72 1.19 -1.50 2.68
CA THR A 72 2.47 -1.87 2.07
C THR A 72 2.48 -3.37 1.78
N GLU A 73 2.50 -3.73 0.50
CA GLU A 73 2.74 -5.11 0.09
C GLU A 73 4.24 -5.41 0.28
N HIS A 74 4.55 -6.17 1.33
CA HIS A 74 5.87 -6.77 1.48
C HIS A 74 5.87 -8.12 0.80
N LEU A 75 6.96 -8.48 0.11
CA LEU A 75 7.16 -9.81 -0.44
C LEU A 75 6.96 -10.84 0.67
N GLN A 76 5.83 -11.54 0.67
CA GLN A 76 5.41 -12.37 1.80
C GLN A 76 6.34 -13.57 2.03
N TYR A 77 7.20 -13.85 1.05
CA TYR A 77 8.16 -14.93 1.12
C TYR A 77 9.57 -14.52 0.65
N PRO A 78 10.39 -13.95 1.54
CA PRO A 78 11.79 -13.69 1.23
C PRO A 78 12.57 -15.00 1.11
N TRP A 79 13.70 -14.97 0.39
CA TRP A 79 14.60 -16.12 0.23
C TRP A 79 15.07 -16.73 1.57
N SER A 80 15.19 -15.90 2.60
CA SER A 80 15.51 -16.35 3.96
C SER A 80 14.43 -17.27 4.54
N SER A 81 13.15 -16.96 4.34
CA SER A 81 12.03 -17.81 4.77
C SER A 81 12.01 -19.12 3.98
N PHE A 82 12.30 -19.10 2.67
CA PHE A 82 12.40 -20.31 1.85
C PHE A 82 13.44 -21.30 2.37
N ILE A 83 14.67 -20.82 2.55
CA ILE A 83 15.78 -21.66 3.01
C ILE A 83 15.52 -22.14 4.45
N GLY A 84 14.91 -21.31 5.30
CA GLY A 84 14.52 -21.68 6.65
C GLY A 84 13.47 -22.78 6.69
N THR A 85 12.41 -22.68 5.89
CA THR A 85 11.38 -23.72 5.81
C THR A 85 11.93 -25.02 5.21
N LEU A 86 12.73 -24.93 4.14
CA LEU A 86 13.35 -26.10 3.50
C LEU A 86 14.32 -26.82 4.45
N GLY A 87 15.19 -26.08 5.12
CA GLY A 87 16.11 -26.62 6.12
C GLY A 87 15.39 -27.22 7.33
N GLY A 88 14.30 -26.59 7.79
CA GLY A 88 13.47 -27.10 8.88
C GLY A 88 12.76 -28.41 8.52
N MET A 89 12.17 -28.50 7.32
CA MET A 89 11.55 -29.74 6.84
C MET A 89 12.58 -30.86 6.64
N LEU A 90 13.72 -30.56 6.00
CA LEU A 90 14.77 -31.56 5.78
C LEU A 90 15.40 -32.03 7.11
N GLY A 91 15.60 -31.12 8.07
CA GLY A 91 16.09 -31.44 9.40
C GLY A 91 15.10 -32.29 10.21
N LEU A 92 13.79 -32.00 10.10
CA LEU A 92 12.76 -32.75 10.82
C LEU A 92 12.49 -34.13 10.21
N TYR A 93 12.40 -34.23 8.89
CA TYR A 93 12.00 -35.47 8.21
C TYR A 93 13.18 -36.38 7.83
N ALA A 94 14.32 -35.82 7.43
CA ALA A 94 15.48 -36.60 6.98
C ALA A 94 16.64 -36.59 8.00
N GLY A 95 16.55 -35.80 9.07
CA GLY A 95 17.66 -35.60 10.01
C GLY A 95 18.86 -34.90 9.38
N LEU A 96 18.68 -34.29 8.20
CA LEU A 96 19.75 -33.62 7.47
C LEU A 96 20.10 -32.30 8.14
N SER A 97 21.35 -32.17 8.57
CA SER A 97 21.87 -30.97 9.19
C SER A 97 22.84 -30.25 8.24
N PHE A 98 23.26 -29.04 8.61
CA PHE A 98 24.27 -28.29 7.86
C PHE A 98 25.56 -29.11 7.65
N ILE A 99 25.94 -29.95 8.63
CA ILE A 99 27.11 -30.83 8.56
C ILE A 99 26.91 -31.91 7.47
N SER A 100 25.72 -32.49 7.37
CA SER A 100 25.39 -33.48 6.33
C SER A 100 25.49 -32.89 4.92
N ILE A 101 25.16 -31.60 4.75
CA ILE A 101 25.32 -30.89 3.46
C ILE A 101 26.80 -30.70 3.12
N LEU A 102 27.63 -30.34 4.11
CA LEU A 102 29.08 -30.21 3.92
C LEU A 102 29.72 -31.53 3.50
N GLU A 103 29.30 -32.65 4.10
CA GLU A 103 29.79 -33.98 3.74
C GLU A 103 29.47 -34.35 2.28
N VAL A 104 28.24 -34.08 1.84
CA VAL A 104 27.84 -34.29 0.43
C VAL A 104 28.65 -33.38 -0.51
N MET A 105 28.89 -32.13 -0.11
CA MET A 105 29.72 -31.21 -0.89
C MET A 105 31.17 -31.71 -1.02
N GLU A 106 31.79 -32.15 0.08
CA GLU A 106 33.14 -32.74 0.06
C GLU A 106 33.19 -33.98 -0.83
N TRP A 107 32.19 -34.85 -0.74
CA TRP A 107 32.08 -36.03 -1.60
C TRP A 107 32.00 -35.66 -3.09
N ILE A 108 31.17 -34.67 -3.45
CA ILE A 108 31.07 -34.15 -4.83
C ILE A 108 32.41 -33.56 -5.28
N PHE A 109 33.08 -32.74 -4.46
CA PHE A 109 34.39 -32.17 -4.79
C PHE A 109 35.43 -33.26 -5.04
N ASN A 110 35.49 -34.28 -4.19
CA ASN A 110 36.40 -35.40 -4.36
C ASN A 110 36.15 -36.17 -5.66
N ILE A 111 34.89 -36.39 -6.04
CA ILE A 111 34.52 -37.03 -7.31
C ILE A 111 34.95 -36.18 -8.50
N PHE A 112 34.70 -34.87 -8.47
CA PHE A 112 35.13 -33.96 -9.53
C PHE A 112 36.66 -33.95 -9.69
N LEU A 113 37.39 -33.90 -8.58
CA LEU A 113 38.86 -33.94 -8.58
C LEU A 113 39.41 -35.29 -9.08
N TYR A 114 38.78 -36.40 -8.71
CA TYR A 114 39.19 -37.73 -9.16
C TYR A 114 38.87 -37.95 -10.64
N GLY A 115 37.71 -37.47 -11.11
CA GLY A 115 37.33 -37.48 -12.53
C GLY A 115 38.23 -36.62 -13.41
N TRP A 116 38.88 -35.59 -12.83
CA TRP A 116 39.86 -34.75 -13.53
C TRP A 116 41.30 -35.27 -13.48
N ARG A 117 41.59 -36.32 -12.69
CA ARG A 117 42.91 -36.95 -12.69
C ARG A 117 43.06 -37.89 -13.89
N LYS A 118 43.71 -37.38 -14.94
CA LYS A 118 44.18 -38.15 -16.10
C LYS A 118 45.00 -39.38 -15.63
N PRO A 119 44.77 -40.60 -16.15
CA PRO A 119 45.55 -41.78 -15.75
C PRO A 119 47.03 -41.54 -16.06
N ARG A 120 47.91 -41.81 -15.09
CA ARG A 120 49.36 -41.78 -15.31
C ARG A 120 49.71 -42.87 -16.33
N PRO A 121 50.35 -42.56 -17.47
CA PRO A 121 50.84 -43.60 -18.37
C PRO A 121 51.97 -44.34 -17.66
N GLU A 122 51.72 -45.59 -17.30
CA GLU A 122 52.76 -46.50 -16.86
C GLU A 122 53.74 -46.69 -18.01
N ALA A 123 55.00 -46.33 -17.79
CA ALA A 123 56.06 -46.45 -18.77
C ALA A 123 56.33 -47.93 -19.08
N MET A 124 55.60 -48.48 -20.05
CA MET A 124 55.91 -49.75 -20.66
C MET A 124 57.14 -49.57 -21.54
N GLY A 125 58.30 -49.98 -21.02
CA GLY A 125 59.56 -49.83 -21.73
C GLY A 125 60.74 -50.51 -21.05
N SER A 126 60.76 -51.84 -21.01
CA SER A 126 62.02 -52.58 -20.91
C SER A 126 62.31 -53.23 -22.27
N LYS A 127 63.41 -52.75 -22.87
CA LYS A 127 63.90 -53.04 -24.22
C LYS A 127 64.46 -54.45 -24.36
N ARG A 128 64.26 -55.00 -25.57
CA ARG A 128 65.05 -55.99 -26.34
C ARG A 128 65.32 -57.34 -25.70
#